data_AF-A0A672KGV4-F1
#
_entry.id   AF-A0A672KGV4-F1
#
_cell.length_a   1.000
_cell.length_b   1.000
_cell.length_c   1.000
_cell.angle_alpha   90.00
_cell.angle_beta   90.00
_cell.angle_gamma   90.00
#
_symmetry.space_group_name_H-M   'P 1'
#
loop_
_entity.id
_entity.type
_entity.pdbx_description
1 polymer ?
#
loop_
_entity_poly.entity_id
_entity_poly.type
_entity_poly.pdbx_seq_one_letter_code
_entity_poly.pdbx_strand_id
1 'polypeptide(L)'
;MESVQQTITRVSQELNCSPTSRRLAEHLDRHDELQKLRQEFLVPKISDLPPYCVYFAGNSLGLQPKNTKKYIEEELEKWATM
;
A
#
# COMPACT_ATOMS: atom_id res chain seq x y z
N MET A 1 -2.57 24.64 -5.94
CA MET A 1 -2.24 23.22 -5.66
C MET A 1 -1.44 22.73 -6.86
N GLU A 2 -0.25 22.16 -6.64
CA GLU A 2 0.56 21.58 -7.73
C GLU A 2 -0.19 20.37 -8.33
N SER A 3 -0.17 20.22 -9.66
CA SER A 3 -0.76 19.04 -10.31
C SER A 3 0.18 17.83 -10.23
N VAL A 4 -0.35 16.62 -10.36
CA VAL A 4 0.46 15.38 -10.35
C VAL A 4 1.55 15.42 -11.44
N GLN A 5 1.23 15.95 -12.63
CA GLN A 5 2.19 16.08 -13.73
C GLN A 5 3.31 17.07 -13.40
N GLN A 6 2.99 18.18 -12.73
CA GLN A 6 3.98 19.16 -12.27
C GLN A 6 4.89 18.54 -11.22
N THR A 7 4.34 17.83 -10.23
CA THR A 7 5.11 17.14 -9.20
C THR A 7 6.05 16.09 -9.79
N ILE A 8 5.57 15.22 -10.68
CA ILE A 8 6.40 14.20 -11.35
C ILE A 8 7.55 14.86 -12.12
N THR A 9 7.26 15.93 -12.86
CA THR A 9 8.26 16.65 -13.65
C THR A 9 9.33 17.26 -12.75
N ARG A 10 8.91 17.97 -11.70
CA ARG A 10 9.82 18.63 -10.75
C ARG A 10 10.72 17.62 -10.03
N VAL A 11 10.14 16.56 -9.45
CA VAL A 11 10.92 15.53 -8.73
C VAL A 11 11.87 14.78 -9.69
N SER A 12 11.46 14.54 -10.94
CA SER A 12 12.34 13.89 -11.92
C SER A 12 13.57 14.75 -12.27
N GLN A 13 13.40 16.08 -12.35
CA GLN A 13 14.49 17.04 -12.56
C GLN A 13 15.42 17.10 -11.34
N GLU A 14 14.87 17.18 -10.12
CA GLU A 14 15.64 17.15 -8.87
C GLU A 14 16.52 15.88 -8.76
N LEU A 15 16.03 14.74 -9.25
CA LEU A 15 16.75 13.47 -9.24
C LEU A 15 17.66 13.23 -10.44
N ASN A 16 17.69 14.14 -11.43
CA ASN A 16 18.37 13.97 -12.71
C ASN A 16 18.02 12.62 -13.37
N CYS A 17 16.73 12.31 -13.50
CA CYS A 17 16.25 11.05 -14.09
C CYS A 17 15.03 11.26 -14.99
N SER A 18 14.70 10.27 -15.82
CA SER A 18 13.47 10.30 -16.62
C SER A 18 12.22 10.28 -15.71
N PRO A 19 11.13 11.00 -16.06
CA PRO A 19 9.82 10.91 -15.40
C PRO A 19 9.22 9.49 -15.34
N THR A 20 9.64 8.61 -16.24
CA THR A 20 9.17 7.20 -16.31
C THR A 20 10.17 6.22 -15.67
N SER A 21 11.20 6.72 -14.99
CA SER A 21 12.23 5.87 -14.39
C SER A 21 11.79 5.22 -13.08
N ARG A 22 12.29 4.00 -12.83
CA ARG A 22 12.10 3.30 -11.54
C ARG A 22 12.61 4.12 -10.35
N ARG A 23 13.71 4.86 -10.53
CA ARG A 23 14.33 5.68 -9.47
C ARG A 23 13.37 6.74 -8.93
N LEU A 24 12.54 7.33 -9.78
CA LEU A 24 11.50 8.27 -9.37
C LEU A 24 10.49 7.57 -8.46
N ALA A 25 9.95 6.42 -8.88
CA ALA A 25 8.98 5.66 -8.09
C ALA A 25 9.54 5.29 -6.71
N GLU A 26 10.78 4.79 -6.65
CA GLU A 26 11.43 4.46 -5.38
C GLU A 26 11.68 5.68 -4.49
N HIS A 27 11.91 6.86 -5.08
CA HIS A 27 12.02 8.10 -4.31
C HIS A 27 10.67 8.51 -3.73
N LEU A 28 9.59 8.44 -4.51
CA LEU A 28 8.23 8.73 -4.04
C LEU A 28 7.81 7.76 -2.93
N ASP A 29 8.09 6.46 -3.08
CA ASP A 29 7.82 5.46 -2.04
C ASP A 29 8.54 5.77 -0.71
N ARG A 30 9.79 6.28 -0.76
CA ARG A 30 10.56 6.63 0.44
C ARG A 30 10.08 7.91 1.14
N HIS A 31 9.39 8.79 0.42
CA HIS A 31 8.89 10.06 0.96
C HIS A 31 7.37 10.03 1.21
N ASP A 32 6.74 8.87 1.08
CA ASP A 32 5.34 8.66 1.45
C ASP A 32 5.20 8.54 2.97
N GLU A 33 4.59 9.56 3.60
CA GLU A 33 4.31 9.58 5.04
C GLU A 33 3.39 8.42 5.47
N LEU A 34 2.59 7.88 4.54
CA LEU A 34 1.64 6.79 4.79
C LEU A 34 2.22 5.40 4.51
N GLN A 35 3.47 5.28 4.07
CA GLN A 35 4.09 4.02 3.65
C GLN A 35 3.93 2.91 4.69
N LYS A 36 4.01 3.25 5.97
CA LYS A 36 3.90 2.32 7.10
C LYS A 36 2.55 1.60 7.14
N LEU A 37 1.47 2.26 6.73
CA LEU A 37 0.11 1.68 6.73
C LEU A 37 0.00 0.45 5.84
N ARG A 38 0.85 0.32 4.80
CA ARG A 38 0.91 -0.88 3.96
C ARG A 38 1.16 -2.14 4.78
N GLN A 39 1.89 -2.03 5.89
CA GLN A 39 2.18 -3.16 6.77
C GLN A 39 0.99 -3.59 7.63
N GLU A 40 -0.09 -2.82 7.68
CA GLU A 40 -1.30 -3.14 8.45
C GLU A 40 -2.28 -4.05 7.70
N PHE A 41 -1.97 -4.44 6.45
CA PHE A 41 -2.83 -5.26 5.60
C PHE A 41 -2.20 -6.61 5.23
N LEU A 42 -3.06 -7.59 4.99
CA LEU A 42 -2.67 -8.88 4.43
C LEU A 42 -2.66 -8.78 2.89
N VAL A 43 -1.47 -8.61 2.32
CA VAL A 43 -1.28 -8.57 0.86
C VAL A 43 -1.13 -10.00 0.32
N PRO A 44 -1.90 -10.42 -0.71
CA PRO A 44 -1.78 -11.73 -1.32
C PRO A 44 -0.37 -12.01 -1.82
N LYS A 45 0.13 -13.22 -1.56
CA LYS A 45 1.37 -13.74 -2.16
C LYS A 45 0.96 -14.67 -3.30
N ILE A 46 1.50 -14.46 -4.49
CA ILE A 46 1.32 -15.39 -5.60
C ILE A 46 2.50 -16.35 -5.54
N SER A 47 2.24 -17.64 -5.38
CA SER A 47 3.27 -18.69 -5.31
C SER A 47 4.07 -18.83 -6.61
N ASP A 48 3.52 -18.38 -7.74
CA ASP A 48 4.01 -18.72 -9.09
C ASP A 48 4.38 -17.51 -9.99
N LEU A 49 4.44 -16.28 -9.45
CA LEU A 49 4.82 -15.06 -10.21
C LEU A 49 5.76 -14.15 -9.38
N PRO A 50 6.47 -13.18 -10.00
CA PRO A 50 7.47 -12.35 -9.33
C PRO A 50 6.93 -11.71 -8.05
N PRO A 51 7.79 -11.38 -7.08
CA PRO A 51 7.67 -11.77 -5.67
C PRO A 51 6.50 -11.16 -4.86
N TYR A 52 5.65 -10.34 -5.46
CA TYR A 52 4.54 -9.64 -4.80
C TYR A 52 3.36 -9.43 -5.76
N CYS A 53 2.14 -9.68 -5.29
CA CYS A 53 0.91 -9.31 -6.01
C CYS A 53 0.78 -7.79 -6.10
N VAL A 54 0.51 -7.25 -7.29
CA VAL A 54 0.08 -5.85 -7.49
C VAL A 54 -1.45 -5.81 -7.42
N TYR A 55 -1.98 -5.50 -6.24
CA TYR A 55 -3.41 -5.57 -5.97
C TYR A 55 -4.13 -4.24 -6.30
N PHE A 56 -4.61 -4.10 -7.53
CA PHE A 56 -5.38 -2.93 -8.01
C PHE A 56 -6.90 -3.15 -8.00
N ALA A 57 -7.40 -4.11 -7.23
CA ALA A 57 -8.83 -4.42 -7.11
C ALA A 57 -9.45 -3.94 -5.78
N GLY A 58 -8.75 -3.10 -5.02
CA GLY A 58 -9.18 -2.58 -3.72
C GLY A 58 -10.50 -1.78 -3.75
N ASN A 59 -10.90 -1.32 -4.92
CA ASN A 59 -12.19 -0.65 -5.17
C ASN A 59 -13.38 -1.62 -5.17
N SER A 60 -13.15 -2.92 -5.38
CA SER A 60 -14.20 -3.96 -5.35
C SER A 60 -14.15 -4.71 -4.03
N LEU A 61 -12.97 -5.19 -3.64
CA LEU A 61 -12.76 -5.88 -2.38
C LEU A 61 -11.50 -5.33 -1.71
N GLY A 62 -11.66 -4.75 -0.53
CA GLY A 62 -10.53 -4.25 0.25
C GLY A 62 -9.63 -5.39 0.74
N LEU A 63 -8.33 -5.13 0.86
CA LEU A 63 -7.44 -6.04 1.57
C LEU A 63 -7.86 -6.14 3.04
N GLN A 64 -7.72 -7.34 3.62
CA GLN A 64 -8.02 -7.56 5.03
C GLN A 64 -7.00 -6.84 5.93
N PRO A 65 -7.44 -5.96 6.85
CA PRO A 65 -6.59 -5.45 7.94
C PRO A 65 -6.11 -6.59 8.86
N LYS A 66 -4.86 -6.51 9.35
CA LYS A 66 -4.29 -7.54 10.24
C LYS A 66 -5.04 -7.68 11.56
N ASN A 67 -5.66 -6.61 12.04
CA ASN A 67 -6.44 -6.59 13.28
C ASN A 67 -7.86 -7.20 13.13
N THR A 68 -8.32 -7.51 11.92
CA THR A 68 -9.67 -8.07 11.69
C THR A 68 -9.91 -9.32 12.53
N LYS A 69 -8.95 -10.25 12.57
CA LYS A 69 -9.10 -11.49 13.36
C LYS A 69 -9.28 -11.19 14.85
N LYS A 70 -8.42 -10.35 15.41
CA LYS A 70 -8.44 -9.95 16.82
C LYS A 70 -9.82 -9.41 17.22
N TYR A 71 -10.36 -8.45 16.47
CA TYR A 71 -11.63 -7.82 16.83
C TYR A 71 -12.83 -8.75 16.66
N ILE A 72 -12.81 -9.65 15.67
CA ILE A 72 -13.83 -10.69 15.56
C ILE A 72 -13.78 -11.62 16.77
N GLU A 73 -12.59 -12.07 17.17
CA GLU A 73 -12.42 -12.96 18.33
C GLU A 73 -12.88 -12.29 19.64
N GLU A 74 -12.59 -10.99 19.83
CA GLU A 74 -13.06 -10.23 21.00
C GLU A 74 -14.59 -10.22 21.13
N GLU A 75 -15.32 -10.08 20.03
CA GLU A 75 -16.79 -10.08 20.07
C GLU A 75 -17.38 -11.49 20.23
N LEU A 76 -16.75 -12.51 19.64
CA LEU A 76 -17.17 -13.91 19.79
C LEU A 76 -16.96 -14.41 21.23
N GLU A 77 -15.85 -14.06 21.87
CA GLU A 77 -15.57 -14.45 23.26
C GLU A 77 -16.55 -13.79 24.24
N LYS A 78 -16.85 -12.50 24.04
CA LYS A 78 -17.89 -11.80 24.81
C LYS A 78 -19.22 -12.52 24.68
N TRP A 79 -19.63 -12.88 23.46
CA TRP A 79 -20.89 -13.60 23.26
C TRP A 79 -20.92 -14.96 23.97
N ALA A 80 -19.81 -15.69 23.99
CA ALA A 80 -19.71 -16.99 24.64
C ALA A 80 -19.75 -16.94 26.18
N THR A 81 -19.39 -15.81 26.78
CA THR A 81 -19.25 -15.63 28.25
C THR A 81 -20.33 -14.76 28.89
N MET A 82 -21.32 -14.33 28.09
CA MET A 82 -22.53 -13.64 28.58
C MET A 82 -23.48 -14.56 29.35
#